data_AF-X1IJF7-F1
#
_entry.id   AF-X1IJF7-F1
#
_cell.length_a   1.000
_cell.length_b   1.000
_cell.length_c   1.000
_cell.angle_alpha   90.00
_cell.angle_beta   90.00
_cell.angle_gamma   90.00
#
_symmetry.space_group_name_H-M   'P 1'
#
loop_
_entity.id
_entity.type
_entity.pdbx_description
1 polymer ?
#
loop_
_entity_poly.entity_id
_entity_poly.type
_entity_poly.pdbx_seq_one_letter_code
_entity_poly.pdbx_strand_id
1 'polypeptide(L)'
;MNVWWALRGATREATSSKRRDLRVLFGRPNPCAAVQPPGDRNSRQDRQKTFVYPTEFAQLVACIDVPLAWREAHAIAAYTFLRPSELRALRWPDVDIDHGRMRINKAWSYLDGRVKSPKTRSGIRDVPIHPRLLPLLRRMREITVPGSAELKGEFRP
;
A
#
# COMPACT_ATOMS: atom_id res chain seq x y z
N MET A 1 -3.45 -15.87 -4.26
CA MET A 1 -4.92 -16.03 -4.43
C MET A 1 -5.32 -17.29 -3.66
N ASN A 2 -6.36 -17.28 -2.83
CA ASN A 2 -6.79 -18.46 -2.08
C ASN A 2 -7.65 -19.36 -3.00
N VAL A 3 -7.27 -20.65 -3.15
CA VAL A 3 -7.97 -21.66 -3.96
C VAL A 3 -9.45 -21.77 -3.60
N TRP A 4 -9.79 -21.74 -2.30
CA TRP A 4 -11.18 -21.76 -1.86
C TRP A 4 -11.96 -20.56 -2.41
N TRP A 5 -11.39 -19.35 -2.35
CA TRP A 5 -12.01 -18.14 -2.90
C TRP A 5 -12.18 -18.20 -4.42
N ALA A 6 -11.22 -18.80 -5.15
CA ALA A 6 -11.30 -18.97 -6.59
C ALA A 6 -12.46 -19.90 -6.98
N LEU A 7 -12.59 -21.05 -6.33
CA LEU A 7 -13.65 -22.03 -6.57
C LEU A 7 -15.05 -21.47 -6.21
N ARG A 8 -15.18 -20.86 -5.03
CA ARG A 8 -16.41 -20.22 -4.57
C ARG A 8 -16.82 -19.03 -5.44
N GLY A 9 -15.83 -18.25 -5.90
CA GLY A 9 -16.04 -17.13 -6.81
C GLY A 9 -16.56 -17.60 -8.17
N ALA A 10 -15.89 -18.58 -8.78
CA ALA A 10 -16.28 -19.12 -10.09
C ALA A 10 -17.70 -19.70 -10.09
N THR A 11 -18.04 -20.49 -9.08
CA THR A 11 -19.39 -21.08 -8.94
C THR A 11 -20.48 -20.03 -8.62
N ARG A 12 -20.12 -18.93 -7.95
CA ARG A 12 -21.02 -17.79 -7.77
C ARG A 12 -21.24 -17.02 -9.09
N GLU A 13 -20.20 -16.80 -9.87
CA GLU A 13 -20.33 -16.19 -11.20
C GLU A 13 -21.20 -17.07 -12.12
N ALA A 14 -21.00 -18.39 -12.08
CA ALA A 14 -21.79 -19.38 -12.83
C ALA A 14 -23.30 -19.35 -12.55
N THR A 15 -23.72 -18.87 -11.38
CA THR A 15 -25.14 -18.82 -10.97
C THR A 15 -25.75 -17.43 -11.07
N SER A 16 -24.98 -16.38 -10.72
CA SER A 16 -25.52 -15.05 -10.42
C SER A 16 -24.70 -13.88 -10.97
N SER A 17 -23.74 -14.12 -11.88
CA SER A 17 -22.89 -13.05 -12.43
C SER A 17 -23.69 -11.89 -13.01
N LYS A 18 -23.17 -10.67 -12.96
CA LYS A 18 -23.75 -9.54 -13.73
C LYS A 18 -23.70 -9.78 -15.23
N ARG A 19 -22.68 -10.52 -15.69
CA ARG A 19 -22.49 -10.96 -17.06
C ARG A 19 -23.33 -12.21 -17.32
N ARG A 20 -24.35 -12.09 -18.19
CA ARG A 20 -25.31 -13.18 -18.46
C ARG A 20 -24.66 -14.40 -19.10
N ASP A 21 -23.66 -14.19 -19.95
CA ASP A 21 -22.86 -15.21 -20.62
C ASP A 21 -22.11 -16.14 -19.64
N LEU A 22 -21.80 -15.64 -18.44
CA LEU A 22 -21.14 -16.44 -17.41
C LEU A 22 -22.11 -17.31 -16.60
N ARG A 23 -23.44 -17.10 -16.69
CA ARG A 23 -24.44 -17.78 -15.84
C ARG A 23 -24.82 -19.18 -16.33
N VAL A 24 -23.83 -20.06 -16.52
CA VAL A 24 -24.05 -21.42 -17.02
C VAL A 24 -24.90 -22.33 -16.10
N LEU A 25 -25.09 -21.92 -14.84
CA LEU A 25 -25.94 -22.58 -13.84
C LEU A 25 -27.13 -21.70 -13.40
N PHE A 26 -27.61 -20.79 -14.26
CA PHE A 26 -28.76 -19.95 -13.94
C PHE A 26 -29.97 -20.77 -13.47
N GLY A 27 -30.67 -20.28 -12.44
CA GLY A 27 -31.83 -20.96 -11.85
C GLY A 27 -31.50 -22.17 -10.96
N ARG A 28 -30.22 -22.56 -10.86
CA ARG A 28 -29.75 -23.61 -9.95
C ARG A 28 -29.07 -23.01 -8.72
N PRO A 29 -29.12 -23.68 -7.56
CA PRO A 29 -28.37 -23.25 -6.39
C PRO A 29 -26.86 -23.33 -6.63
N ASN A 30 -26.09 -22.44 -5.99
CA ASN A 30 -24.62 -22.49 -6.07
C ASN A 30 -24.11 -23.78 -5.38
N PRO A 31 -23.43 -24.68 -6.11
CA PRO A 31 -22.99 -25.97 -5.57
C PRO A 31 -21.98 -25.83 -4.43
N CYS A 32 -21.22 -24.73 -4.40
CA CYS A 32 -20.28 -24.45 -3.33
C CYS A 32 -20.84 -23.51 -2.25
N ALA A 33 -22.16 -23.26 -2.22
CA ALA A 33 -22.80 -22.33 -1.29
C ALA A 33 -22.43 -22.60 0.19
N ALA A 34 -22.37 -23.88 0.56
CA ALA A 34 -22.11 -24.34 1.93
C ALA A 34 -20.65 -24.76 2.19
N VAL A 35 -19.77 -24.72 1.17
CA VAL A 35 -18.36 -25.14 1.33
C VAL A 35 -17.62 -24.10 2.17
N GLN A 36 -17.21 -24.50 3.37
CA GLN A 36 -16.53 -23.62 4.33
C GLN A 36 -15.08 -23.32 3.91
N PRO A 37 -14.54 -22.13 4.24
CA PRO A 37 -13.16 -21.80 3.94
C PRO A 37 -12.19 -22.66 4.75
N PRO A 38 -11.01 -23.00 4.19
CA PRO A 38 -10.01 -23.79 4.88
C PRO A 38 -9.55 -23.09 6.16
N GLY A 39 -9.56 -23.86 7.25
CA GLY A 39 -9.25 -23.42 8.61
C GLY A 39 -10.46 -23.55 9.54
N ASP A 40 -10.19 -23.92 10.77
CA ASP A 40 -11.10 -23.84 11.91
C ASP A 40 -11.09 -22.42 12.54
N ARG A 41 -11.77 -22.23 13.67
CA ARG A 41 -11.79 -20.94 14.36
C ARG A 41 -10.38 -20.54 14.85
N ASN A 42 -9.59 -21.51 15.30
CA ASN A 42 -8.26 -21.31 15.88
C ASN A 42 -7.25 -20.85 14.83
N SER A 43 -7.18 -21.54 13.69
CA SER A 43 -6.35 -21.13 12.55
C SER A 43 -6.76 -19.80 11.91
N ARG A 44 -7.96 -19.28 12.19
CA ARG A 44 -8.35 -17.90 11.84
C ARG A 44 -7.86 -16.89 12.86
N GLN A 45 -7.82 -17.25 14.14
CA GLN A 45 -7.23 -16.45 15.21
C GLN A 45 -5.71 -16.34 15.07
N ASP A 46 -5.03 -17.44 14.72
CA ASP A 46 -3.58 -17.45 14.46
C ASP A 46 -3.16 -16.57 13.28
N ARG A 47 -4.12 -16.21 12.41
CA ARG A 47 -3.91 -15.26 11.31
C ARG A 47 -4.09 -13.79 11.74
N GLN A 48 -4.24 -13.50 13.03
CA GLN A 48 -4.20 -12.12 13.49
C GLN A 48 -2.85 -11.52 13.15
N LYS A 49 -2.90 -10.32 12.56
CA LYS A 49 -1.69 -9.57 12.25
C LYS A 49 -1.12 -9.04 13.55
N THR A 50 0.13 -9.41 13.84
CA THR A 50 0.90 -8.80 14.93
C THR A 50 1.03 -7.31 14.68
N PHE A 51 0.74 -6.51 15.69
CA PHE A 51 0.97 -5.07 15.68
C PHE A 51 2.34 -4.78 16.27
N VAL A 52 3.02 -3.76 15.72
CA VAL A 52 4.31 -3.30 16.24
C VAL A 52 4.05 -2.20 17.26
N TYR A 53 4.56 -2.37 18.48
CA TYR A 53 4.48 -1.35 19.52
C TYR A 53 5.46 -0.19 19.25
N PRO A 54 5.22 1.02 19.79
CA PRO A 54 6.12 2.17 19.57
C PRO A 54 7.60 1.90 19.93
N THR A 55 7.84 1.11 20.97
CA THR A 55 9.19 0.69 21.41
C THR A 55 9.86 -0.23 20.40
N GLU A 56 9.14 -1.23 19.89
CA GLU A 56 9.63 -2.16 18.86
C GLU A 56 9.87 -1.43 17.54
N PHE A 57 9.00 -0.47 17.19
CA PHE A 57 9.19 0.37 16.02
C PHE A 57 10.47 1.21 16.14
N ALA A 58 10.73 1.79 17.32
CA ALA A 58 11.97 2.52 17.58
C ALA A 58 13.21 1.62 17.43
N GLN A 59 13.14 0.38 17.92
CA GLN A 59 14.21 -0.61 17.74
C GLN A 59 14.42 -0.95 16.25
N LEU A 60 13.34 -1.16 15.50
CA LEU A 60 13.40 -1.46 14.07
C LEU A 60 14.10 -0.35 13.27
N VAL A 61 13.74 0.91 13.49
CA VAL A 61 14.33 2.03 12.74
C VAL A 61 15.74 2.39 13.21
N ALA A 62 16.14 1.97 14.41
CA ALA A 62 17.50 2.15 14.92
C ALA A 62 18.44 1.00 14.55
N CYS A 63 17.91 -0.19 14.24
CA CYS A 63 18.68 -1.40 13.98
C CYS A 63 19.63 -1.25 12.78
N ILE A 64 20.93 -1.41 13.01
CA ILE A 64 21.96 -1.27 11.96
C ILE A 64 21.94 -2.41 10.94
N ASP A 65 21.51 -3.60 11.36
CA ASP A 65 21.39 -4.78 10.51
C ASP A 65 20.28 -4.63 9.46
N VAL A 66 19.32 -3.73 9.70
CA VAL A 66 18.31 -3.36 8.71
C VAL A 66 18.92 -2.31 7.76
N PRO A 67 18.95 -2.57 6.44
CA PRO A 67 19.47 -1.60 5.49
C PRO A 67 18.74 -0.25 5.61
N LEU A 68 19.49 0.85 5.46
CA LEU A 68 18.96 2.20 5.67
C LEU A 68 17.67 2.47 4.87
N ALA A 69 17.64 2.09 3.59
CA ALA A 69 16.47 2.27 2.74
C ALA A 69 15.20 1.59 3.29
N TRP A 70 15.35 0.42 3.94
CA TRP A 70 14.23 -0.26 4.58
C TRP A 70 13.79 0.41 5.87
N ARG A 71 14.73 0.89 6.70
CA ARG A 71 14.39 1.66 7.90
C ARG A 71 13.62 2.93 7.56
N GLU A 72 14.07 3.66 6.53
CA GLU A 72 13.40 4.86 6.04
C GLU A 72 12.01 4.55 5.47
N ALA A 73 11.87 3.48 4.68
CA ALA A 73 10.58 3.03 4.16
C ALA A 73 9.60 2.65 5.28
N HIS A 74 10.06 1.94 6.32
CA HIS A 74 9.24 1.61 7.48
C HIS A 74 8.82 2.86 8.26
N ALA A 75 9.73 3.84 8.41
CA ALA A 75 9.39 5.09 9.04
C ALA A 75 8.30 5.84 8.29
N ILE A 76 8.43 5.99 6.97
CA ILE A 76 7.40 6.64 6.16
C ILE A 76 6.08 5.86 6.27
N ALA A 77 6.09 4.54 6.12
CA ALA A 77 4.89 3.71 6.20
C ALA A 77 4.17 3.84 7.55
N ALA A 78 4.89 3.85 8.66
CA ALA A 78 4.32 3.95 10.00
C ALA A 78 3.66 5.32 10.25
N TYR A 79 4.27 6.41 9.78
CA TYR A 79 3.74 7.77 9.97
C TYR A 79 2.61 8.14 9.00
N THR A 80 2.58 7.55 7.81
CA THR A 80 1.65 7.93 6.72
C THR A 80 0.58 6.89 6.43
N PHE A 81 0.69 5.69 7.01
CA PHE A 81 -0.20 4.55 6.78
C PHE A 81 -0.39 4.17 5.31
N LEU A 82 0.63 4.45 4.48
CA LEU A 82 0.60 4.08 3.06
C LEU A 82 0.74 2.58 2.89
N ARG A 83 -0.02 2.05 1.94
CA ARG A 83 0.11 0.64 1.56
C ARG A 83 1.45 0.43 0.86
N PRO A 84 2.08 -0.75 0.96
CA PRO A 84 3.37 -1.01 0.31
C PRO A 84 3.37 -0.72 -1.20
N SER A 85 2.27 -1.00 -1.89
CA SER A 85 2.12 -0.69 -3.31
C SER A 85 2.04 0.82 -3.59
N GLU A 86 1.40 1.59 -2.71
CA GLU A 86 1.31 3.05 -2.80
C GLU A 86 2.68 3.67 -2.53
N LEU A 87 3.33 3.26 -1.44
CA LEU A 87 4.67 3.72 -1.05
C LEU A 87 5.70 3.48 -2.17
N ARG A 88 5.69 2.30 -2.79
CA ARG A 88 6.59 1.96 -3.91
C ARG A 88 6.35 2.82 -5.16
N ALA A 89 5.11 3.26 -5.38
CA ALA A 89 4.74 4.09 -6.52
C ALA A 89 4.93 5.60 -6.28
N LEU A 90 5.15 6.01 -5.02
CA LEU A 90 5.33 7.41 -4.65
C LEU A 90 6.57 8.01 -5.32
N ARG A 91 6.46 9.27 -5.76
CA ARG A 91 7.56 10.03 -6.38
C ARG A 91 7.62 11.42 -5.78
N TRP A 92 8.78 12.09 -5.89
CA TRP A 92 8.97 13.44 -5.35
C TRP A 92 7.93 14.48 -5.80
N PRO A 93 7.45 14.51 -7.05
CA PRO A 93 6.37 15.43 -7.44
C PRO A 93 5.04 15.22 -6.72
N ASP A 94 4.84 14.04 -6.11
CA ASP A 94 3.65 13.74 -5.31
C ASP A 94 3.84 14.15 -3.82
N VAL A 95 5.02 14.63 -3.42
CA VAL A 95 5.37 14.98 -2.03
C VAL A 95 5.61 16.48 -1.91
N ASP A 96 4.66 17.16 -1.26
CA ASP A 96 4.73 18.58 -0.94
C ASP A 96 5.26 18.76 0.48
N ILE A 97 6.59 18.94 0.59
CA ILE A 97 7.27 19.11 1.88
C ILE A 97 6.90 20.46 2.51
N ASP A 98 6.67 21.49 1.70
CA ASP A 98 6.45 22.86 2.15
C ASP A 98 5.05 23.01 2.79
N HIS A 99 4.05 22.39 2.18
CA HIS A 99 2.69 22.33 2.74
C HIS A 99 2.44 21.07 3.59
N GLY A 100 3.43 20.21 3.78
CA GLY A 100 3.35 19.01 4.62
C GLY A 100 2.31 18.00 4.16
N ARG A 101 2.22 17.71 2.85
CA ARG A 101 1.23 16.76 2.28
C ARG A 101 1.83 15.81 1.25
N MET A 102 1.28 14.59 1.19
CA MET A 102 1.58 13.60 0.16
C MET A 102 0.32 13.26 -0.65
N ARG A 103 0.39 13.41 -1.97
CA ARG A 103 -0.68 13.07 -2.91
C ARG A 103 -0.60 11.59 -3.28
N ILE A 104 -1.55 10.80 -2.82
CA ILE A 104 -1.63 9.37 -3.13
C ILE A 104 -2.57 9.16 -4.29
N ASN A 105 -2.02 8.91 -5.48
CA ASN A 105 -2.75 8.85 -6.74
C ASN A 105 -2.34 7.67 -7.63
N LYS A 106 -1.45 6.79 -7.15
CA LYS A 106 -0.80 5.70 -7.89
C LYS A 106 -0.50 4.53 -6.95
N ALA A 107 -0.45 3.31 -7.48
CA ALA A 107 0.01 2.14 -6.77
C ALA A 107 0.75 1.17 -7.69
N TRP A 108 1.77 0.47 -7.18
CA TRP A 108 2.49 -0.57 -7.90
C TRP A 108 1.68 -1.85 -7.99
N SER A 109 1.52 -2.40 -9.20
CA SER A 109 0.97 -3.74 -9.41
C SER A 109 2.09 -4.77 -9.44
N TYR A 110 2.12 -5.65 -8.45
CA TYR A 110 3.07 -6.79 -8.43
C TYR A 110 2.75 -7.85 -9.49
N LEU A 111 1.50 -7.93 -9.95
CA LEU A 111 1.10 -8.86 -11.01
C LEU A 111 1.57 -8.40 -12.39
N ASP A 112 1.51 -7.09 -12.65
CA ASP A 112 1.81 -6.52 -13.96
C ASP A 112 3.20 -5.88 -14.05
N GLY A 113 3.92 -5.76 -12.92
CA GLY A 113 5.22 -5.09 -12.87
C GLY A 113 5.18 -3.62 -13.28
N ARG A 114 4.06 -2.90 -13.06
CA ARG A 114 3.90 -1.49 -13.47
C ARG A 114 3.11 -0.67 -12.46
N VAL A 115 3.33 0.65 -12.49
CA VAL A 115 2.51 1.61 -11.74
C VAL A 115 1.14 1.73 -12.40
N LYS A 116 0.08 1.71 -11.60
CA LYS A 116 -1.31 1.88 -12.04
C LYS A 116 -1.97 3.00 -11.26
N SER A 117 -2.89 3.70 -11.92
CA SER A 117 -3.82 4.59 -11.24
C SER A 117 -4.79 3.79 -10.37
N PRO A 118 -5.32 4.36 -9.27
CA PRO A 118 -6.33 3.76 -8.44
C PRO A 118 -7.51 3.29 -9.28
N LYS A 119 -8.04 2.11 -8.92
CA LYS A 119 -9.22 1.53 -9.59
C LYS A 119 -10.47 2.41 -9.43
N THR A 120 -10.51 3.27 -8.42
CA THR A 120 -11.63 4.14 -8.11
C THR A 120 -11.15 5.52 -7.69
N ARG A 121 -11.98 6.54 -7.91
CA ARG A 121 -11.70 7.94 -7.50
C ARG A 121 -11.45 8.06 -6.00
N SER A 122 -12.14 7.25 -5.19
CA SER A 122 -11.97 7.19 -3.73
C SER A 122 -10.57 6.72 -3.29
N GLY A 123 -9.80 6.11 -4.19
CA GLY A 123 -8.41 5.73 -3.92
C GLY A 123 -7.41 6.89 -4.01
N ILE A 124 -7.83 8.04 -4.54
CA ILE A 124 -7.01 9.25 -4.61
C ILE A 124 -7.23 10.05 -3.32
N ARG A 125 -6.17 10.28 -2.56
CA ARG A 125 -6.24 11.00 -1.28
C ARG A 125 -4.97 11.80 -0.99
N ASP A 126 -5.11 12.82 -0.16
CA ASP A 126 -3.98 13.56 0.40
C ASP A 126 -3.73 13.09 1.83
N VAL A 127 -2.47 12.79 2.15
CA VAL A 127 -2.04 12.35 3.47
C VAL A 127 -1.18 13.45 4.10
N PRO A 128 -1.51 13.94 5.31
CA PRO A 128 -0.68 14.92 6.00
C PRO A 128 0.65 14.28 6.43
N ILE A 129 1.73 15.04 6.31
CA ILE A 129 3.07 14.64 6.74
C ILE A 129 3.24 15.07 8.19
N HIS A 130 3.48 14.11 9.07
CA HIS A 130 3.78 14.40 10.47
C HIS A 130 5.11 15.19 10.58
N PRO A 131 5.22 16.25 11.40
CA PRO A 131 6.43 17.09 11.49
C PRO A 131 7.73 16.32 11.76
N ARG A 132 7.68 15.28 12.61
CA ARG A 132 8.82 14.38 12.87
C ARG A 132 9.36 13.64 11.64
N LEU A 133 8.57 13.51 10.56
CA LEU A 133 8.99 12.86 9.32
C LEU A 133 9.67 13.84 8.35
N LEU A 134 9.49 15.16 8.52
CA LEU A 134 10.03 16.16 7.59
C LEU A 134 11.56 16.13 7.47
N PRO A 135 12.36 16.00 8.56
CA PRO A 135 13.82 15.94 8.44
C PRO A 135 14.29 14.75 7.60
N LEU A 136 13.64 13.59 7.77
CA LEU A 136 13.91 12.38 7.00
C LEU A 136 13.67 12.61 5.51
N LEU A 137 12.49 13.16 5.16
CA LEU A 137 12.11 13.39 3.76
C LEU A 137 13.00 14.42 3.08
N ARG A 138 13.40 15.49 3.79
CA ARG A 138 14.34 16.49 3.27
C ARG A 138 15.69 15.87 2.93
N ARG A 139 16.28 15.13 3.87
CA ARG A 139 17.54 14.39 3.65
C ARG A 139 17.43 13.43 2.46
N MET A 140 16.35 12.66 2.37
CA MET A 140 16.15 11.73 1.25
C MET A 140 16.04 12.46 -0.09
N ARG A 141 15.37 13.61 -0.13
CA ARG A 141 15.23 14.43 -1.36
C ARG A 141 16.57 14.96 -1.84
N GLU A 142 17.39 15.46 -0.92
CA GLU A 142 18.73 15.98 -1.22
C GLU A 142 19.64 14.90 -1.82
N ILE A 143 19.59 13.68 -1.29
CA ILE A 143 20.38 12.54 -1.80
C ILE A 143 19.88 12.06 -3.17
N THR A 144 18.56 12.06 -3.38
CA THR A 144 17.94 11.45 -4.58
C THR A 144 17.85 12.42 -5.76
N VAL A 145 17.86 13.73 -5.51
CA VAL A 145 17.79 14.79 -6.52
C VAL A 145 19.03 15.68 -6.35
N PRO A 146 20.19 15.29 -6.93
CA PRO A 146 21.37 16.14 -6.91
C PRO A 146 21.05 17.42 -7.69
N GLY A 147 21.02 18.58 -7.01
CA GLY A 147 20.72 19.89 -7.61
C GLY A 147 19.74 20.77 -6.84
N SER A 148 18.98 20.25 -5.87
CA SER A 148 18.08 21.11 -5.06
C SER A 148 18.79 21.98 -4.02
N ALA A 149 20.08 21.74 -3.78
CA ALA A 149 20.92 22.56 -2.89
C ALA A 149 21.48 23.82 -3.59
N GLU A 150 21.56 23.85 -4.92
CA GLU A 150 22.14 24.98 -5.68
C GLU A 150 21.14 26.12 -5.92
N LEU A 151 19.83 25.87 -5.80
CA LEU A 151 18.80 26.90 -6.01
C LEU A 151 18.53 27.80 -4.79
N LYS A 152 19.32 27.68 -3.71
CA LYS A 152 19.31 28.63 -2.58
C LYS A 152 20.39 29.72 -2.68
N GLY A 153 21.15 29.74 -3.78
CA GLY A 153 22.37 30.55 -3.91
C GLY A 153 22.32 31.75 -4.85
N GLU A 154 21.21 32.06 -5.53
CA GLU A 154 21.15 33.23 -6.42
C GLU A 154 19.97 34.14 -6.09
N PHE A 155 20.23 35.04 -5.14
CA PHE A 155 19.56 36.32 -5.02
C PHE A 155 20.59 37.42 -5.29
N ARG A 156 20.62 37.96 -6.53
CA ARG A 156 20.73 39.39 -6.91
C ARG A 156 21.22 39.56 -8.36
N PRO A 157 20.97 40.73 -9.00
CA PRO A 157 20.30 41.94 -8.48
C PRO A 157 18.80 42.01 -8.73
#